data_AF-A0A8K0K5S1-F1
#
_entry.id   AF-A0A8K0K5S1-F1
#
_cell.length_a   1.000
_cell.length_b   1.000
_cell.length_c   1.000
_cell.angle_alpha   90.00
_cell.angle_beta   90.00
_cell.angle_gamma   90.00
#
_symmetry.space_group_name_H-M   'P 1'
#
loop_
_entity.id
_entity.type
_entity.pdbx_description
1 polymer ?
#
loop_
_entity_poly.entity_id
_entity_poly.type
_entity_poly.pdbx_seq_one_letter_code
_entity_poly.pdbx_strand_id
1 'polypeptide(L)'
;MSSADSSFLATSSLLSKNVYKTILRPKAPDYEVLWVLRCGVVATAAISAGMALTMDAIVYISYLCSDFVYVTVFPQLLLSVHWKRGTNSYGAITSFLIGTVMRMLGE
;
A
#
# COMPACT_ATOMS: atom_id res chain seq x y z
N MET A 1 10.49 -18.75 -2.45
CA MET A 1 9.23 -18.89 -1.68
C MET A 1 9.15 -17.95 -0.47
N SER A 2 10.24 -17.61 0.24
CA SER A 2 10.17 -16.73 1.42
C SER A 2 9.76 -15.25 1.13
N SER A 3 10.28 -14.64 0.06
CA SER A 3 10.00 -13.22 -0.25
C SER A 3 8.53 -12.95 -0.57
N ALA A 4 7.89 -13.83 -1.34
CA ALA A 4 6.48 -13.70 -1.69
C ALA A 4 5.58 -13.82 -0.45
N ASP A 5 5.90 -14.75 0.45
CA ASP A 5 5.19 -14.95 1.71
C ASP A 5 5.26 -13.71 2.60
N SER A 6 6.46 -13.11 2.69
CA SER A 6 6.70 -11.87 3.42
C SER A 6 5.90 -10.70 2.86
N SER A 7 5.78 -10.59 1.53
CA SER A 7 4.97 -9.55 0.88
C SER A 7 3.47 -9.73 1.15
N PHE A 8 2.93 -10.95 1.05
CA PHE A 8 1.51 -11.20 1.37
C PHE A 8 1.19 -10.94 2.84
N LEU A 9 2.06 -11.38 3.74
CA LEU A 9 1.90 -11.16 5.18
C LEU A 9 2.01 -9.66 5.54
N ALA A 10 2.94 -8.94 4.93
CA ALA A 10 3.11 -7.50 5.14
C ALA A 10 1.87 -6.72 4.66
N THR A 11 1.38 -6.98 3.45
CA THR A 11 0.17 -6.33 2.92
C THR A 11 -1.05 -6.63 3.79
N SER A 12 -1.22 -7.88 4.21
CA SER A 12 -2.34 -8.28 5.07
C SER A 12 -2.27 -7.68 6.48
N SER A 13 -1.05 -7.50 7.01
CA SER A 13 -0.83 -6.83 8.29
C SER A 13 -1.16 -5.34 8.21
N LEU A 14 -0.77 -4.67 7.12
CA LEU A 14 -1.11 -3.27 6.86
C LEU A 14 -2.63 -3.10 6.75
N LEU A 15 -3.33 -3.97 6.02
CA LEU A 15 -4.79 -3.95 5.92
C LEU A 15 -5.46 -4.15 7.29
N SER A 16 -5.03 -5.16 8.05
CA SER A 16 -5.66 -5.48 9.34
C SER A 16 -5.43 -4.39 10.39
N LYS A 17 -4.24 -3.78 10.43
CA LYS A 17 -3.91 -2.75 11.42
C LYS A 17 -4.33 -1.35 10.97
N ASN A 18 -3.94 -0.92 9.77
CA ASN A 18 -4.18 0.45 9.32
C ASN A 18 -5.60 0.66 8.80
N VAL A 19 -6.25 -0.36 8.23
CA VAL A 19 -7.63 -0.21 7.72
C VAL A 19 -8.62 -0.71 8.75
N TYR A 20 -8.53 -1.98 9.16
CA TYR A 20 -9.56 -2.55 10.04
C TYR A 20 -9.50 -1.97 11.46
N LYS A 21 -8.33 -1.96 12.09
CA LYS A 21 -8.20 -1.43 13.47
C LYS A 21 -8.31 0.09 13.50
N THR A 22 -7.65 0.84 12.61
CA THR A 22 -7.68 2.32 12.69
C THR A 22 -8.96 2.96 12.15
N ILE A 23 -9.54 2.44 11.06
CA ILE A 23 -10.65 3.11 10.34
C ILE A 23 -12.01 2.48 10.67
N LEU A 24 -12.12 1.14 10.68
CA LEU A 24 -13.41 0.45 10.88
C LEU A 24 -13.77 0.24 12.36
N ARG A 25 -12.83 -0.26 13.18
CA ARG A 25 -13.13 -0.65 14.57
C ARG A 25 -11.91 -0.52 15.51
N PRO A 26 -11.67 0.67 16.11
CA PRO A 26 -10.50 0.93 16.96
C PRO A 26 -10.44 0.15 18.27
N LYS A 27 -11.56 -0.43 18.72
CA LYS A 27 -11.63 -1.30 19.91
C LYS A 27 -11.67 -2.80 19.56
N ALA A 28 -11.30 -3.19 18.34
CA ALA A 28 -11.32 -4.59 17.94
C ALA A 28 -10.34 -5.43 18.79
N PRO A 29 -10.79 -6.56 19.37
CA PRO A 29 -9.93 -7.48 20.08
C PRO A 29 -8.99 -8.24 19.13
N ASP A 30 -7.83 -8.68 19.64
CA ASP A 30 -6.74 -9.20 18.78
C ASP A 30 -7.12 -10.48 18.00
N TYR A 31 -8.11 -11.24 18.49
CA TYR A 31 -8.64 -12.40 17.75
C TYR A 31 -9.38 -12.00 16.46
N GLU A 32 -10.12 -10.88 16.45
CA GLU A 32 -10.77 -10.39 15.23
C GLU A 32 -9.73 -9.93 14.21
N VAL A 33 -8.67 -9.25 14.68
CA VAL A 33 -7.58 -8.77 13.82
C VAL A 33 -6.83 -9.93 13.16
N LEU A 34 -6.63 -11.04 13.87
CA LEU A 34 -6.03 -12.26 13.32
C LEU A 34 -6.90 -12.92 12.24
N TRP A 35 -8.22 -12.92 12.41
CA TRP A 35 -9.15 -13.40 11.39
C TRP A 35 -9.12 -12.53 10.15
N VAL A 36 -9.14 -11.20 10.31
CA VAL A 36 -9.00 -10.25 9.20
C VAL A 36 -7.66 -10.41 8.48
N LEU A 37 -6.57 -10.70 9.22
CA LEU A 37 -5.27 -10.96 8.63
C LEU A 37 -5.29 -12.20 7.74
N ARG A 38 -5.89 -13.31 8.19
CA ARG A 38 -6.04 -14.53 7.38
C ARG A 38 -6.89 -14.29 6.13
N CYS A 39 -8.01 -13.60 6.27
CA CYS A 39 -8.84 -13.22 5.12
C CYS A 39 -8.09 -12.29 4.15
N GLY A 40 -7.28 -11.36 4.67
CA GLY A 40 -6.44 -10.46 3.88
C GLY A 40 -5.40 -11.20 3.03
N VAL A 41 -4.77 -12.26 3.57
CA VAL A 41 -3.82 -13.09 2.82
C VAL A 41 -4.54 -13.78 1.66
N VAL A 42 -5.70 -14.39 1.93
CA VAL A 42 -6.48 -15.07 0.88
C VAL A 42 -6.95 -14.08 -0.20
N ALA A 43 -7.43 -12.90 0.20
CA ALA A 43 -7.90 -11.88 -0.73
C ALA A 43 -6.75 -11.34 -1.62
N THR A 44 -5.61 -10.99 -1.03
CA THR A 44 -4.46 -10.48 -1.77
C THR A 44 -3.85 -11.54 -2.68
N ALA A 45 -3.82 -12.81 -2.26
CA ALA A 45 -3.40 -13.94 -3.09
C ALA A 45 -4.35 -14.15 -4.29
N ALA A 46 -5.66 -14.05 -4.09
CA ALA A 46 -6.65 -14.19 -5.17
C ALA A 46 -6.50 -13.07 -6.22
N ILE A 47 -6.32 -11.82 -5.78
CA ILE A 47 -6.10 -10.68 -6.68
C ILE A 47 -4.78 -10.86 -7.45
N SER A 48 -3.71 -11.24 -6.76
CA SER A 48 -2.40 -11.48 -7.39
C SER A 48 -2.45 -12.62 -8.41
N ALA A 49 -3.16 -13.71 -8.11
CA ALA A 49 -3.34 -14.82 -9.03
C ALA A 49 -4.16 -14.40 -10.26
N GLY A 50 -5.21 -13.59 -10.07
CA GLY A 50 -5.98 -13.02 -11.17
C GLY A 50 -5.12 -12.17 -12.10
N MET A 51 -4.33 -11.25 -11.54
CA MET A 51 -3.43 -10.40 -12.33
C MET A 51 -2.36 -11.21 -13.08
N ALA A 52 -1.83 -12.26 -12.45
CA ALA A 52 -0.85 -13.16 -13.05
C ALA A 52 -1.39 -13.92 -14.26
N LEU A 53 -2.69 -14.22 -14.31
CA LEU A 53 -3.33 -14.90 -15.44
C LEU A 53 -3.60 -13.96 -16.64
N THR A 54 -3.71 -12.65 -16.39
CA THR A 54 -4.07 -11.66 -17.42
C THR A 54 -2.89 -10.97 -18.10
N MET A 55 -1.69 -11.06 -17.54
CA MET A 55 -0.56 -10.25 -17.97
C MET A 55 0.69 -11.08 -18.26
N ASP A 56 1.18 -10.99 -19.50
CA ASP A 56 2.36 -11.73 -19.96
C ASP A 56 3.70 -11.09 -19.50
N ALA A 57 3.72 -9.78 -19.18
CA ALA A 57 4.94 -9.02 -18.92
C ALA A 57 5.14 -8.66 -17.44
N ILE A 58 5.65 -9.60 -16.64
CA ILE A 58 6.01 -9.42 -15.22
C ILE A 58 6.94 -8.21 -14.97
N VAL A 59 7.86 -7.95 -15.90
CA VAL A 59 8.83 -6.85 -15.77
C VAL A 59 8.13 -5.49 -15.85
N TYR A 60 7.12 -5.36 -16.71
CA TYR A 60 6.39 -4.10 -16.89
C TYR A 60 5.57 -3.74 -15.64
N ILE A 61 4.83 -4.71 -15.09
CA ILE A 61 4.06 -4.51 -13.85
C ILE A 61 4.98 -4.13 -12.69
N SER A 62 6.12 -4.81 -12.56
CA SER A 62 7.09 -4.55 -11.50
C SER A 62 7.66 -3.13 -11.60
N TYR A 63 7.94 -2.66 -12.82
CA TYR A 63 8.40 -1.30 -13.06
C TYR A 63 7.31 -0.28 -12.72
N LEU A 64 6.09 -0.49 -13.21
CA LEU A 64 4.95 0.40 -12.97
C LEU A 64 4.62 0.53 -11.47
N CYS A 65 4.60 -0.57 -10.73
CA CYS A 65 4.39 -0.55 -9.28
C CYS A 65 5.52 0.18 -8.54
N SER A 66 6.78 -0.07 -8.93
CA SER A 66 7.94 0.57 -8.28
C SER A 66 7.97 2.07 -8.53
N ASP A 67 7.67 2.49 -9.76
CA ASP A 67 7.56 3.89 -10.13
C ASP A 67 6.45 4.60 -9.35
N PHE A 68 5.26 4.01 -9.27
CA PHE A 68 4.15 4.59 -8.54
C PHE A 68 4.48 4.81 -7.05
N VAL A 69 5.12 3.82 -6.42
CA VAL A 69 5.57 3.91 -5.03
C VAL A 69 6.63 4.99 -4.87
N TYR A 70 7.60 5.07 -5.80
CA TYR A 70 8.68 6.03 -5.73
C TYR A 70 8.17 7.46 -5.88
N VAL A 71 7.34 7.74 -6.89
CA VAL A 71 6.82 9.09 -7.15
C VAL A 71 5.91 9.57 -6.01
N THR A 72 5.11 8.66 -5.46
CA THR A 72 4.02 9.06 -4.54
C THR A 72 4.44 9.02 -3.07
N VAL A 73 5.23 8.03 -2.65
CA VAL A 73 5.51 7.77 -1.23
C VAL A 73 6.87 8.35 -0.80
N PHE A 74 7.87 8.34 -1.68
CA PHE A 74 9.22 8.74 -1.34
C PHE A 74 9.38 10.24 -1.01
N PRO A 75 8.82 11.20 -1.79
CA PRO A 75 8.95 12.63 -1.47
C PRO A 75 8.30 12.97 -0.13
N GLN A 76 7.17 12.32 0.16
CA GLN A 76 6.42 12.48 1.40
C GLN A 76 7.22 12.03 2.62
N LEU A 77 7.86 10.86 2.52
CA LEU A 77 8.75 10.32 3.55
C LEU A 77 9.96 11.23 3.77
N LEU A 78 10.59 11.68 2.68
CA LEU A 78 11.78 12.52 2.74
C LEU A 78 11.49 13.84 3.47
N LEU A 79 10.37 14.48 3.13
CA LEU A 79 9.93 15.73 3.77
C LEU A 79 9.59 15.53 5.26
N SER A 80 8.91 14.42 5.60
CA SER A 80 8.57 14.08 6.98
C SER A 80 9.81 13.84 7.87
N VAL A 81 10.88 13.27 7.30
CA VAL A 81 12.13 13.00 8.04
C VAL A 81 12.99 14.26 8.19
N HIS A 82 13.24 14.98 7.09
CA HIS A 82 14.19 16.09 7.06
C HIS A 82 13.59 17.42 7.55
N TRP A 83 12.27 17.61 7.41
CA TRP A 83 11.63 18.90 7.69
C TRP A 83 10.33 18.77 8.51
N LYS A 84 10.46 18.29 9.74
CA LYS A 84 9.32 18.05 10.65
C LYS A 84 8.46 19.28 10.93
N ARG A 85 9.04 20.49 10.97
CA ARG A 85 8.32 21.73 11.30
C ARG A 85 7.44 22.29 10.18
N GLY A 86 7.78 22.02 8.92
CA GLY A 86 6.98 22.45 7.76
C GLY A 86 6.12 21.34 7.16
N THR A 87 6.08 20.15 7.78
CA THR A 87 5.24 19.05 7.32
C THR A 87 3.85 19.21 7.91
N ASN A 88 2.85 19.45 7.06
CA ASN A 88 1.44 19.55 7.44
C ASN A 88 0.64 18.39 6.83
N SER A 89 -0.34 17.84 7.57
CA SER A 89 -1.22 16.75 7.10
C SER A 89 -2.00 17.15 5.85
N TYR A 90 -2.47 18.40 5.77
CA TYR A 90 -3.16 18.90 4.57
C TYR A 90 -2.23 18.97 3.35
N GLY A 91 -1.00 19.45 3.54
CA GLY A 91 -0.01 19.51 2.47
C GLY A 91 0.34 18.12 1.95
N ALA A 92 0.51 17.15 2.84
CA ALA A 92 0.76 15.76 2.49
C ALA A 92 -0.42 15.15 1.69
N ILE A 93 -1.66 15.33 2.13
CA ILE A 93 -2.80 14.76 1.40
C ILE A 93 -2.91 15.37 -0.01
N THR A 94 -2.72 16.70 -0.12
CA THR A 94 -2.79 17.40 -1.40
C THR A 94 -1.65 17.02 -2.34
N SER A 95 -0.41 16.88 -1.85
CA SER A 95 0.72 16.42 -2.66
C SER A 95 0.57 14.96 -3.12
N PHE A 96 0.00 14.09 -2.27
CA PHE A 96 -0.30 12.70 -2.62
C PHE A 96 -1.31 12.63 -3.76
N LEU A 97 -2.42 13.39 -3.67
CA LEU A 97 -3.44 13.45 -4.71
C LEU A 97 -2.91 14.03 -6.02
N ILE A 98 -2.23 15.19 -5.96
CA ILE A 98 -1.69 15.84 -7.17
C ILE A 98 -0.61 14.98 -7.82
N GLY A 99 0.29 14.37 -7.04
CA GLY A 99 1.33 13.48 -7.55
C GLY A 99 0.74 12.25 -8.24
N THR A 100 -0.29 11.64 -7.62
CA THR A 100 -1.01 10.49 -8.20
C THR A 100 -1.68 10.87 -9.54
N VAL A 101 -2.40 12.00 -9.57
CA VAL A 101 -3.11 12.46 -10.78
C VAL A 101 -2.13 12.84 -11.88
N MET A 102 -1.09 13.59 -11.57
CA MET A 102 -0.03 13.96 -12.52
C MET A 102 0.64 12.73 -13.13
N ARG A 103 0.90 11.69 -12.33
CA ARG A 103 1.52 10.47 -12.84
C ARG A 103 0.60 9.67 -13.75
N MET A 104 -0.69 9.58 -13.42
CA MET A 104 -1.70 8.91 -14.25
C MET A 104 -2.00 9.65 -15.56
N LEU A 105 -1.80 10.98 -15.59
CA LEU A 105 -2.03 11.81 -16.78
C LEU A 105 -0.81 11.91 -17.70
N GLY A 106 0.38 11.53 -17.21
CA GLY A 106 1.65 11.59 -17.93
C GLY A 106 1.99 10.34 -18.75
N GLU A 107 1.09 9.36 -18.78
CA GLU A 107 1.09 8.19 -19.68
C GLU A 107 0.11 8.44 -20.84
#